data_AF-A0A2V5TW65-F1
#
_entry.id   AF-A0A2V5TW65-F1
#
_cell.length_a   1.000
_cell.length_b   1.000
_cell.length_c   1.000
_cell.angle_alpha   90.00
_cell.angle_beta   90.00
_cell.angle_gamma   90.00
#
_symmetry.space_group_name_H-M   'P 1'
#
loop_
_entity.id
_entity.type
_entity.pdbx_description
1 polymer ?
#
loop_
_entity_poly.entity_id
_entity_poly.type
_entity_poly.pdbx_seq_one_letter_code
_entity_poly.pdbx_strand_id
1 'polypeptide(L)'
;MSPKFAATVNALVLLWLSGLGCLFSQTPTPTASPNPSSVSPDNKWEYSDGDTAKLVKAGTNEVALEFSGQCNLGALGKHSALFWVPDSKRLAFYSCGAGKEHLTLLYQLRDDRWVALTTPGDGDELFEQAGNMIEAQAKRKGLRKKTYLHMQWWTVKPERWLDSSTLTVYTSMAEVVYRDDGEYVGPGFGTDILVTLKFEDAGNWKIVKTHQMSAKEAEAKGD
;
A
#
# COMPACT_ATOMS: atom_id res chain seq x y z
N MET A 1 71.43 -46.73 13.40
CA MET A 1 72.57 -45.90 12.96
C MET A 1 72.36 -44.50 13.52
N SER A 2 73.45 -43.94 14.03
CA SER A 2 73.63 -42.67 14.72
C SER A 2 73.00 -41.41 14.09
N PRO A 3 72.91 -40.33 14.89
CA PRO A 3 71.76 -39.41 14.99
C PRO A 3 72.10 -38.02 14.44
N LYS A 4 71.47 -36.96 15.00
CA LYS A 4 71.88 -35.53 15.09
C LYS A 4 70.83 -34.58 14.46
N PHE A 5 70.49 -33.38 14.92
CA PHE A 5 70.98 -32.39 15.91
C PHE A 5 69.72 -31.68 16.47
N ALA A 6 69.60 -31.35 17.77
CA ALA A 6 69.96 -30.08 18.42
C ALA A 6 69.38 -28.82 17.70
N ALA A 7 68.85 -27.77 18.34
CA ALA A 7 69.03 -27.30 19.71
C ALA A 7 68.01 -26.18 20.05
N THR A 8 67.71 -26.08 21.35
CA THR A 8 67.63 -24.85 22.17
C THR A 8 66.60 -23.75 21.91
N VAL A 9 65.59 -23.72 22.80
CA VAL A 9 65.13 -22.63 23.70
C VAL A 9 65.36 -21.18 23.26
N ASN A 10 64.27 -20.42 23.18
CA ASN A 10 64.20 -19.09 23.79
C ASN A 10 62.78 -18.79 24.28
N ALA A 11 62.67 -18.50 25.57
CA ALA A 11 61.46 -18.02 26.22
C ALA A 11 61.25 -16.54 25.89
N LEU A 12 60.00 -16.15 25.65
CA LEU A 12 59.58 -14.76 25.77
C LEU A 12 58.17 -14.73 26.38
N VAL A 13 58.10 -14.31 27.63
CA VAL A 13 56.87 -13.90 28.30
C VAL A 13 56.65 -12.43 27.95
N LEU A 14 55.50 -12.09 27.36
CA LEU A 14 54.96 -10.72 27.35
C LEU A 14 53.42 -10.78 27.29
N LEU A 15 52.80 -10.34 28.38
CA LEU A 15 51.37 -9.97 28.50
C LEU A 15 51.06 -8.78 27.60
N TRP A 16 49.89 -8.79 26.93
CA TRP A 16 49.18 -7.56 26.53
C TRP A 16 47.66 -7.74 26.54
N LEU A 17 46.99 -6.82 27.25
CA LEU A 17 45.57 -6.49 27.19
C LEU A 17 45.31 -5.55 26.00
N SER A 18 44.29 -5.83 25.19
CA SER A 18 43.49 -4.89 24.36
C SER A 18 42.47 -5.77 23.59
N GLY A 19 41.15 -5.56 23.63
CA GLY A 19 40.41 -4.33 23.46
C GLY A 19 40.00 -4.21 21.98
N LEU A 20 38.71 -4.40 21.66
CA LEU A 20 37.92 -3.60 20.72
C LEU A 20 36.54 -4.25 20.50
N GLY A 21 35.50 -3.47 20.71
CA GLY A 21 34.11 -3.89 20.59
C GLY A 21 33.70 -4.18 19.15
N CYS A 22 32.99 -5.28 18.97
CA CYS A 22 32.08 -5.43 17.84
C CYS A 22 30.79 -4.67 18.18
N LEU A 23 30.71 -3.41 17.75
CA LEU A 23 29.42 -2.76 17.51
C LEU A 23 28.74 -3.54 16.39
N PHE A 24 27.83 -4.45 16.76
CA PHE A 24 26.87 -4.98 15.80
C PHE A 24 25.96 -3.83 15.38
N SER A 25 26.22 -3.26 14.20
CA SER A 25 25.21 -2.46 13.49
C SER A 25 24.03 -3.38 13.18
N GLN A 26 23.03 -3.37 14.05
CA GLN A 26 21.73 -3.94 13.75
C GLN A 26 21.14 -3.09 12.61
N THR A 27 21.15 -3.63 11.40
CA THR A 27 20.30 -3.11 10.34
C THR A 27 18.86 -3.20 10.84
N PRO A 28 18.12 -2.09 11.00
CA PRO A 28 16.74 -2.18 11.43
C PRO A 28 15.97 -2.93 10.36
N THR A 29 15.48 -4.12 10.70
CA THR A 29 14.49 -4.83 9.89
C THR A 29 13.30 -3.88 9.75
N PRO A 30 12.87 -3.54 8.52
CA PRO A 30 11.69 -2.68 8.35
C PRO A 30 10.48 -3.45 8.88
N THR A 31 10.07 -3.11 10.10
CA THR A 31 8.82 -3.57 10.68
C THR A 31 7.69 -2.96 9.86
N ALA A 32 6.81 -3.81 9.30
CA ALA A 32 5.63 -3.38 8.57
C ALA A 32 4.87 -2.30 9.37
N SER A 33 4.50 -1.20 8.71
CA SER A 33 3.72 -0.13 9.36
C SER A 33 2.29 -0.62 9.57
N PRO A 34 1.78 -0.79 10.81
CA PRO A 34 0.56 -1.55 11.02
C PRO A 34 -0.72 -0.73 10.86
N ASN A 35 -0.68 0.61 10.89
CA ASN A 35 -1.86 1.46 10.95
C ASN A 35 -1.64 2.81 10.26
N PRO A 36 -2.70 3.48 9.78
CA PRO A 36 -2.59 4.82 9.25
C PRO A 36 -2.03 5.77 10.32
N SER A 37 -1.20 6.72 9.89
CA SER A 37 -0.56 7.70 10.77
C SER A 37 -0.49 9.05 10.10
N SER A 38 -0.79 10.11 10.86
CA SER A 38 -0.61 11.48 10.37
C SER A 38 0.87 11.85 10.24
N VAL A 39 1.76 11.23 11.01
CA VAL A 39 3.19 11.53 10.99
C VAL A 39 3.98 10.39 10.35
N SER A 40 4.93 10.76 9.50
CA SER A 40 5.89 9.83 8.87
C SER A 40 6.81 9.14 9.89
N PRO A 41 7.28 7.91 9.64
CA PRO A 41 8.17 7.18 10.55
C PRO A 41 9.46 7.90 10.97
N ASP A 42 10.03 8.71 10.07
CA ASP A 42 11.22 9.52 10.35
C ASP A 42 10.91 10.91 10.93
N ASN A 43 9.64 11.19 11.23
CA ASN A 43 9.12 12.43 11.81
C ASN A 43 9.43 13.69 10.99
N LYS A 44 9.66 13.56 9.68
CA LYS A 44 9.93 14.73 8.80
C LYS A 44 8.71 15.29 8.13
N TRP A 45 7.66 14.49 8.00
CA TRP A 45 6.43 14.84 7.32
C TRP A 45 5.23 14.60 8.21
N GLU A 46 4.25 15.50 8.11
CA GLU A 46 3.00 15.48 8.86
C GLU A 46 1.83 15.76 7.92
N TYR A 47 0.76 15.01 8.09
CA TYR A 47 -0.51 15.20 7.42
C TYR A 47 -1.35 16.24 8.17
N SER A 48 -1.91 17.18 7.41
CA SER A 48 -2.84 18.18 7.92
C SER A 48 -4.16 18.07 7.16
N ASP A 49 -5.26 17.91 7.91
CA ASP A 49 -6.64 17.74 7.45
C ASP A 49 -7.48 19.03 7.56
N GLY A 50 -6.83 20.20 7.60
CA GLY A 50 -7.49 21.51 7.65
C GLY A 50 -8.24 21.88 6.37
N ASP A 51 -8.23 23.17 5.97
CA ASP A 51 -9.00 23.66 4.80
C ASP A 51 -8.71 22.89 3.50
N THR A 52 -7.49 22.38 3.36
CA THR A 52 -7.07 21.46 2.29
C THR A 52 -6.24 20.31 2.88
N ALA A 53 -6.55 19.08 2.48
CA ALA A 53 -5.73 17.92 2.85
C ALA A 53 -4.35 18.04 2.21
N LYS A 54 -3.32 18.07 3.04
CA LYS A 54 -1.95 18.35 2.61
C LYS A 54 -0.92 17.63 3.47
N LEU A 55 0.26 17.48 2.90
CA LEU A 55 1.45 17.05 3.59
C LEU A 55 2.36 18.25 3.82
N VAL A 56 2.78 18.45 5.06
CA VAL A 56 3.69 19.52 5.47
C VAL A 56 4.98 18.94 6.04
N LYS A 57 6.04 19.75 6.07
CA LYS A 57 7.24 19.42 6.83
C LYS A 57 6.94 19.53 8.32
N ALA A 58 7.30 18.50 9.07
CA ALA A 58 6.96 18.38 10.48
C ALA A 58 7.51 19.55 11.30
N GLY A 59 6.67 20.08 12.19
CA GLY A 59 7.01 21.24 13.02
C GLY A 59 7.08 22.57 12.25
N THR A 60 6.65 22.61 10.98
CA THR A 60 6.55 23.83 10.18
C THR A 60 5.20 23.91 9.46
N ASN A 61 4.94 25.02 8.78
CA ASN A 61 3.79 25.20 7.88
C ASN A 61 4.18 25.08 6.40
N GLU A 62 5.38 24.59 6.10
CA GLU A 62 5.87 24.45 4.74
C GLU A 62 5.16 23.29 4.04
N VAL A 63 4.38 23.59 3.01
CA VAL A 63 3.59 22.61 2.25
C VAL A 63 4.49 21.89 1.25
N ALA A 64 4.52 20.56 1.35
CA ALA A 64 5.30 19.70 0.47
C ALA A 64 4.44 19.09 -0.65
N LEU A 65 3.16 18.86 -0.36
CA LEU A 65 2.21 18.25 -1.28
C LEU A 65 0.78 18.62 -0.88
N GLU A 66 -0.06 18.98 -1.85
CA GLU A 66 -1.51 19.08 -1.67
C GLU A 66 -2.19 17.92 -2.41
N PHE A 67 -3.14 17.23 -1.74
CA PHE A 67 -3.79 16.05 -2.31
C PHE A 67 -4.99 16.40 -3.21
N SER A 68 -5.59 17.58 -3.02
CA SER A 68 -6.80 18.02 -3.73
C SER A 68 -6.64 18.05 -5.25
N GLY A 69 -5.46 18.47 -5.75
CA GLY A 69 -5.22 18.61 -7.20
C GLY A 69 -5.17 17.29 -7.98
N GLN A 70 -5.05 16.15 -7.30
CA GLN A 70 -5.05 14.81 -7.90
C GLN A 70 -6.37 14.06 -7.65
N CYS A 71 -7.28 14.64 -6.86
CA CYS A 71 -8.58 14.07 -6.55
C CYS A 71 -9.63 14.55 -7.56
N ASN A 72 -9.75 13.85 -8.70
CA ASN A 72 -10.75 14.19 -9.72
C ASN A 72 -12.20 13.87 -9.29
N LEU A 73 -12.39 13.12 -8.20
CA LEU A 73 -13.69 12.67 -7.70
C LEU A 73 -14.33 13.62 -6.67
N GLY A 74 -13.74 14.80 -6.44
CA GLY A 74 -14.46 15.94 -5.87
C GLY A 74 -14.68 15.96 -4.36
N ALA A 75 -14.12 15.02 -3.58
CA ALA A 75 -14.16 15.11 -2.12
C ALA A 75 -12.92 14.50 -1.45
N LEU A 76 -12.45 15.20 -0.42
CA LEU A 76 -11.57 14.67 0.62
C LEU A 76 -12.47 14.36 1.82
N GLY A 77 -12.63 13.08 2.14
CA GLY A 77 -13.58 12.64 3.17
C GLY A 77 -13.05 12.70 4.60
N LYS A 78 -13.94 12.65 5.59
CA LYS A 78 -13.61 12.46 7.03
C LYS A 78 -12.84 11.16 7.32
N HIS A 79 -12.79 10.25 6.35
CA HIS A 79 -12.08 8.97 6.40
C HIS A 79 -10.73 9.01 5.68
N SER A 80 -10.20 10.21 5.43
CA SER A 80 -8.87 10.39 4.85
C SER A 80 -7.79 9.78 5.75
N ALA A 81 -6.88 9.00 5.16
CA ALA A 81 -5.84 8.33 5.91
C ALA A 81 -4.53 8.24 5.11
N LEU A 82 -3.39 8.40 5.81
CA LEU A 82 -2.06 8.16 5.24
C LEU A 82 -1.49 6.86 5.74
N PHE A 83 -0.96 6.08 4.81
CA PHE A 83 -0.24 4.85 5.06
C PHE A 83 1.20 5.03 4.60
N TRP A 84 2.10 5.08 5.57
CA TRP A 84 3.52 5.29 5.33
C TRP A 84 4.26 4.00 5.05
N VAL A 85 5.20 4.05 4.12
CA VAL A 85 6.27 3.06 4.03
C VAL A 85 7.20 3.21 5.24
N PRO A 86 7.75 2.10 5.79
CA PRO A 86 8.65 2.17 6.94
C PRO A 86 9.87 3.09 6.80
N ASP A 87 10.35 3.32 5.58
CA ASP A 87 11.50 4.19 5.29
C ASP A 87 11.15 5.65 5.01
N SER A 88 9.88 6.04 5.18
CA SER A 88 9.32 7.38 4.87
C SER A 88 9.44 7.83 3.41
N LYS A 89 9.85 6.97 2.46
CA LYS A 89 10.09 7.38 1.06
C LYS A 89 8.89 7.20 0.14
N ARG A 90 7.83 6.54 0.59
CA ARG A 90 6.55 6.48 -0.11
C ARG A 90 5.40 6.56 0.88
N LEU A 91 4.26 6.97 0.36
CA LEU A 91 3.00 6.97 1.10
C LEU A 91 1.84 6.59 0.16
N ALA A 92 0.79 6.06 0.78
CA ALA A 92 -0.52 5.90 0.15
C ALA A 92 -1.51 6.78 0.90
N PHE A 93 -2.23 7.63 0.16
CA PHE A 93 -3.26 8.52 0.69
C PHE A 93 -4.63 8.02 0.26
N TYR A 94 -5.39 7.48 1.22
CA TYR A 94 -6.76 7.04 0.99
C TYR A 94 -7.70 8.19 1.31
N SER A 95 -8.40 8.70 0.31
CA SER A 95 -9.35 9.81 0.50
C SER A 95 -10.15 10.12 -0.76
N CYS A 96 -9.57 9.82 -1.92
CA CYS A 96 -10.06 10.33 -3.20
C CYS A 96 -11.33 9.61 -3.63
N GLY A 97 -12.47 10.23 -3.42
CA GLY A 97 -13.73 9.58 -3.76
C GLY A 97 -14.94 10.30 -3.23
N ALA A 98 -15.98 10.37 -4.04
CA ALA A 98 -17.29 10.84 -3.64
C ALA A 98 -18.36 9.80 -3.99
N GLY A 99 -19.35 9.66 -3.11
CA GLY A 99 -20.46 8.75 -3.33
C GLY A 99 -20.04 7.28 -3.33
N LYS A 100 -19.85 6.72 -4.53
CA LYS A 100 -19.71 5.28 -4.76
C LYS A 100 -18.26 4.83 -4.98
N GLU A 101 -17.34 5.77 -5.12
CA GLU A 101 -15.93 5.49 -5.40
C GLU A 101 -15.06 5.97 -4.24
N HIS A 102 -14.08 5.15 -3.85
CA HIS A 102 -13.04 5.52 -2.89
C HIS A 102 -11.69 4.98 -3.34
N LEU A 103 -10.78 5.88 -3.71
CA LEU A 103 -9.50 5.58 -4.35
C LEU A 103 -8.31 6.03 -3.49
N THR A 104 -7.17 5.43 -3.81
CA THR A 104 -5.88 5.64 -3.17
C THR A 104 -4.95 6.40 -4.09
N LEU A 105 -4.45 7.57 -3.68
CA LEU A 105 -3.32 8.20 -4.33
C LEU A 105 -2.01 7.62 -3.79
N LEU A 106 -1.00 7.52 -4.66
CA LEU A 106 0.30 6.97 -4.31
C LEU A 106 1.39 8.00 -4.62
N TYR A 107 2.35 8.15 -3.71
CA TYR A 107 3.45 9.09 -3.88
C TYR A 107 4.79 8.50 -3.47
N GLN A 108 5.85 8.98 -4.10
CA GLN A 108 7.24 8.67 -3.77
C GLN A 108 8.07 9.95 -3.61
N LEU A 109 8.89 10.00 -2.58
CA LEU A 109 9.87 11.06 -2.37
C LEU A 109 11.08 10.84 -3.30
N ARG A 110 11.33 11.79 -4.21
CA ARG A 110 12.48 11.81 -5.13
C ARG A 110 13.10 13.19 -5.11
N ASP A 111 14.40 13.28 -4.84
CA ASP A 111 15.14 14.55 -4.79
C ASP A 111 14.43 15.63 -3.94
N ASP A 112 14.00 15.23 -2.74
CA ASP A 112 13.27 16.06 -1.77
C ASP A 112 11.89 16.57 -2.24
N ARG A 113 11.32 15.93 -3.28
CA ARG A 113 9.98 16.25 -3.80
C ARG A 113 9.08 15.02 -3.86
N TRP A 114 7.83 15.20 -3.48
CA TRP A 114 6.81 14.16 -3.60
C TRP A 114 6.31 14.08 -5.04
N VAL A 115 6.49 12.93 -5.67
CA VAL A 115 6.09 12.64 -7.04
C VAL A 115 4.93 11.65 -7.01
N ALA A 116 3.84 11.98 -7.69
CA ALA A 116 2.70 11.08 -7.84
C ALA A 116 3.10 9.84 -8.64
N LEU A 117 2.65 8.68 -8.20
CA LEU A 117 2.75 7.41 -8.90
C LEU A 117 1.43 7.09 -9.59
N THR A 118 1.41 6.04 -10.42
CA THR A 118 0.17 5.55 -11.03
C THR A 118 -0.83 5.16 -9.96
N THR A 119 -1.95 5.88 -9.88
CA THR A 119 -3.07 5.63 -8.97
C THR A 119 -3.78 4.33 -9.35
N PRO A 120 -3.97 3.36 -8.43
CA PRO A 120 -4.82 2.22 -8.66
C PRO A 120 -6.30 2.65 -8.64
N GLY A 121 -7.09 2.20 -9.62
CA GLY A 121 -8.46 2.65 -9.81
C GLY A 121 -9.04 2.23 -11.16
N ASP A 122 -9.91 3.07 -11.71
CA ASP A 122 -10.70 2.72 -12.89
C ASP A 122 -9.85 2.46 -14.14
N GLY A 123 -10.17 1.39 -14.86
CA GLY A 123 -9.54 1.04 -16.13
C GLY A 123 -8.14 0.42 -16.01
N ASP A 124 -7.68 0.12 -14.79
CA ASP A 124 -6.45 -0.63 -14.56
C ASP A 124 -6.69 -2.15 -14.43
N GLU A 125 -5.61 -2.91 -14.23
CA GLU A 125 -5.64 -4.37 -14.05
C GLU A 125 -6.49 -4.81 -12.83
N LEU A 126 -6.57 -4.01 -11.76
CA LEU A 126 -7.38 -4.32 -10.58
C LEU A 126 -8.87 -4.20 -10.89
N PHE A 127 -9.25 -3.12 -11.59
CA PHE A 127 -10.62 -2.91 -12.03
C PHE A 127 -11.07 -4.02 -12.98
N GLU A 128 -10.24 -4.37 -13.97
CA GLU A 128 -10.50 -5.49 -14.89
C GLU A 128 -10.63 -6.82 -14.15
N GLN A 129 -9.75 -7.10 -13.17
CA GLN A 129 -9.81 -8.32 -12.39
C GLN A 129 -11.12 -8.43 -11.58
N ALA A 130 -11.55 -7.34 -10.93
CA ALA A 130 -12.82 -7.31 -10.18
C ALA A 130 -14.03 -7.47 -11.11
N GLY A 131 -14.05 -6.77 -12.24
CA GLY A 131 -15.10 -6.88 -13.26
C GLY A 131 -15.22 -8.31 -13.83
N ASN A 132 -14.10 -8.96 -14.14
CA ASN A 132 -14.08 -10.35 -14.61
C ASN A 132 -14.68 -11.33 -13.58
N MET A 133 -14.44 -11.11 -12.28
CA MET A 133 -15.05 -11.91 -11.22
C MET A 133 -16.57 -11.71 -11.16
N ILE A 134 -17.04 -10.47 -11.29
CA ILE A 134 -18.48 -10.15 -11.36
C ILE A 134 -19.12 -10.77 -12.61
N GLU A 135 -18.51 -10.67 -13.79
CA GLU A 135 -19.00 -11.30 -15.02
C GLU A 135 -19.15 -12.82 -14.84
N ALA A 136 -18.16 -13.47 -14.21
CA ALA A 136 -18.23 -14.90 -13.91
C ALA A 136 -19.35 -15.25 -12.93
N GLN A 137 -19.68 -14.39 -11.97
CA GLN A 137 -20.85 -14.55 -11.10
C GLN A 137 -22.16 -14.38 -11.88
N ALA A 138 -22.27 -13.34 -12.70
CA ALA A 138 -23.44 -13.07 -13.54
C ALA A 138 -23.74 -14.24 -14.47
N LYS A 139 -22.72 -14.77 -15.14
CA LYS A 139 -22.83 -15.96 -16.01
C LYS A 139 -23.32 -17.19 -15.24
N ARG A 140 -22.81 -17.44 -14.03
CA ARG A 140 -23.25 -18.55 -13.17
C ARG A 140 -24.72 -18.42 -12.73
N LYS A 141 -25.20 -17.19 -12.55
CA LYS A 141 -26.63 -16.90 -12.26
C LYS A 141 -27.51 -16.87 -13.52
N GLY A 142 -26.98 -17.20 -14.70
CA GLY A 142 -27.74 -17.26 -15.94
C GLY A 142 -28.08 -15.90 -16.55
N LEU A 143 -27.39 -14.84 -16.15
CA LEU A 143 -27.60 -13.51 -16.70
C LEU A 143 -27.15 -13.47 -18.17
N ARG A 144 -27.88 -12.72 -19.02
CA ARG A 144 -27.53 -12.59 -20.44
C ARG A 144 -26.27 -11.73 -20.55
N LYS A 145 -25.37 -12.08 -21.48
CA LYS A 145 -24.10 -11.35 -21.71
C LYS A 145 -24.27 -9.84 -21.99
N LYS A 146 -25.44 -9.42 -22.49
CA LYS A 146 -25.75 -8.01 -22.81
C LYS A 146 -26.50 -7.27 -21.70
N THR A 147 -26.75 -7.92 -20.55
CA THR A 147 -27.39 -7.23 -19.42
C THR A 147 -26.43 -6.19 -18.88
N TYR A 148 -26.84 -4.93 -18.92
CA TYR A 148 -26.10 -3.84 -18.30
C TYR A 148 -26.09 -4.02 -16.78
N LEU A 149 -24.91 -3.86 -16.18
CA LEU A 149 -24.71 -3.83 -14.74
C LEU A 149 -24.28 -2.42 -14.37
N HIS A 150 -24.93 -1.85 -13.36
CA HIS A 150 -24.61 -0.53 -12.84
C HIS A 150 -23.71 -0.67 -11.63
N MET A 151 -22.59 0.06 -11.63
CA MET A 151 -21.69 0.11 -10.49
C MET A 151 -22.37 0.75 -9.27
N GLN A 152 -22.45 -0.02 -8.19
CA GLN A 152 -22.90 0.46 -6.89
C GLN A 152 -21.77 1.02 -6.07
N TRP A 153 -20.61 0.38 -6.08
CA TRP A 153 -19.40 0.95 -5.51
C TRP A 153 -18.14 0.34 -6.12
N TRP A 154 -17.07 1.12 -6.01
CA TRP A 154 -15.71 0.70 -6.27
C TRP A 154 -14.78 1.29 -5.20
N THR A 155 -14.02 0.43 -4.55
CA THR A 155 -13.12 0.82 -3.47
C THR A 155 -11.75 0.23 -3.73
N VAL A 156 -10.72 1.06 -3.57
CA VAL A 156 -9.31 0.69 -3.57
C VAL A 156 -8.69 1.31 -2.32
N LYS A 157 -8.66 0.55 -1.23
CA LYS A 157 -8.22 0.98 0.09
C LYS A 157 -6.83 0.40 0.43
N PRO A 158 -5.85 1.21 0.83
CA PRO A 158 -4.58 0.69 1.31
C PRO A 158 -4.79 0.01 2.66
N GLU A 159 -4.10 -1.10 2.86
CA GLU A 159 -4.14 -1.82 4.13
C GLU A 159 -2.87 -1.55 4.92
N ARG A 160 -1.72 -1.84 4.32
CA ARG A 160 -0.40 -1.61 4.92
C ARG A 160 0.72 -1.82 3.92
N TRP A 161 1.81 -1.11 4.13
CA TRP A 161 3.08 -1.42 3.49
C TRP A 161 3.77 -2.57 4.22
N LEU A 162 4.13 -3.62 3.47
CA LEU A 162 4.86 -4.78 3.99
C LEU A 162 6.37 -4.51 4.07
N ASP A 163 6.88 -3.72 3.12
CA ASP A 163 8.28 -3.30 3.01
C ASP A 163 8.38 -1.99 2.20
N SER A 164 9.58 -1.59 1.80
CA SER A 164 9.84 -0.35 1.04
C SER A 164 9.21 -0.28 -0.36
N SER A 165 8.74 -1.41 -0.87
CA SER A 165 8.29 -1.60 -2.25
C SER A 165 7.00 -2.40 -2.39
N THR A 166 6.39 -2.84 -1.29
CA THR A 166 5.24 -3.76 -1.33
C THR A 166 4.08 -3.22 -0.50
N LEU A 167 2.94 -2.99 -1.16
CA LEU A 167 1.70 -2.51 -0.54
C LEU A 167 0.62 -3.59 -0.61
N THR A 168 -0.05 -3.86 0.50
CA THR A 168 -1.31 -4.60 0.48
C THR A 168 -2.47 -3.63 0.29
N VAL A 169 -3.37 -3.94 -0.63
CA VAL A 169 -4.56 -3.15 -0.94
C VAL A 169 -5.79 -4.04 -0.88
N TYR A 170 -6.84 -3.54 -0.24
CA TYR A 170 -8.16 -4.11 -0.29
C TYR A 170 -8.96 -3.45 -1.41
N THR A 171 -9.53 -4.27 -2.29
CA THR A 171 -10.42 -3.80 -3.35
C THR A 171 -11.80 -4.41 -3.20
N SER A 172 -12.85 -3.59 -3.29
CA SER A 172 -14.24 -4.05 -3.25
C SER A 172 -15.00 -3.43 -4.41
N MET A 173 -15.72 -4.27 -5.16
CA MET A 173 -16.60 -3.84 -6.24
C MET A 173 -17.96 -4.47 -6.05
N ALA A 174 -19.02 -3.70 -6.25
CA ALA A 174 -20.34 -4.26 -6.46
C ALA A 174 -21.07 -3.59 -7.60
N GLU A 175 -21.82 -4.41 -8.31
CA GLU A 175 -22.68 -4.00 -9.41
C GLU A 175 -24.04 -4.66 -9.26
N VAL A 176 -25.07 -4.01 -9.80
CA VAL A 176 -26.43 -4.54 -9.78
C VAL A 176 -27.10 -4.40 -11.13
N VAL A 177 -28.13 -5.21 -11.36
CA VAL A 177 -28.99 -5.07 -12.52
C VAL A 177 -29.97 -3.92 -12.32
N TYR A 178 -29.90 -2.93 -13.19
CA TYR A 178 -30.93 -1.91 -13.35
C TYR A 178 -31.72 -2.11 -14.64
N ARG A 179 -32.96 -1.62 -14.64
CA ARG A 179 -33.69 -1.32 -15.86
C ARG A 179 -33.17 -0.04 -16.49
N ASP A 180 -33.50 0.17 -17.77
CA ASP A 180 -33.16 1.38 -18.52
C ASP A 180 -33.74 2.67 -17.90
N ASP A 181 -34.75 2.56 -17.02
CA ASP A 181 -35.35 3.66 -16.25
C ASP A 181 -34.64 3.94 -14.91
N GLY A 182 -33.57 3.20 -14.59
CA GLY A 182 -32.83 3.34 -13.33
C GLY A 182 -33.50 2.67 -12.14
N GLU A 183 -34.49 1.79 -12.32
CA GLU A 183 -35.05 0.94 -11.25
C GLU A 183 -34.16 -0.31 -11.01
N TYR A 184 -33.82 -0.59 -9.74
CA TYR A 184 -33.15 -1.85 -9.36
C TYR A 184 -34.13 -3.00 -9.54
N VAL A 185 -33.74 -4.03 -10.30
CA VAL A 185 -34.69 -5.09 -10.71
C VAL A 185 -34.14 -6.51 -10.61
N GLY A 186 -32.92 -6.69 -10.14
CA GLY A 186 -32.27 -8.00 -10.27
C GLY A 186 -31.21 -8.25 -9.22
N PRO A 187 -30.45 -9.35 -9.36
CA PRO A 187 -29.45 -9.69 -8.37
C PRO A 187 -28.32 -8.66 -8.33
N GLY A 188 -27.77 -8.46 -7.12
CA GLY A 188 -26.46 -7.86 -6.94
C GLY A 188 -25.34 -8.89 -7.15
N PHE A 189 -24.20 -8.35 -7.58
CA PHE A 189 -22.93 -9.04 -7.75
C PHE A 189 -21.85 -8.23 -7.05
N GLY A 190 -20.94 -8.90 -6.37
CA GLY A 190 -19.88 -8.20 -5.67
C GLY A 190 -18.68 -9.09 -5.44
N THR A 191 -17.53 -8.46 -5.25
CA THR A 191 -16.29 -9.15 -4.96
C THR A 191 -15.42 -8.32 -4.04
N ASP A 192 -14.79 -9.00 -3.10
CA ASP A 192 -13.83 -8.44 -2.17
C ASP A 192 -12.51 -9.17 -2.38
N ILE A 193 -11.44 -8.42 -2.62
CA ILE A 193 -10.16 -8.95 -3.03
C ILE A 193 -9.07 -8.27 -2.21
N LEU A 194 -8.15 -9.07 -1.68
CA LEU A 194 -6.91 -8.57 -1.11
C LEU A 194 -5.78 -8.79 -2.11
N VAL A 195 -5.19 -7.70 -2.58
CA VAL A 195 -4.09 -7.73 -3.54
C VAL A 195 -2.80 -7.25 -2.90
N THR A 196 -1.68 -7.76 -3.39
CA THR A 196 -0.35 -7.26 -3.06
C THR A 196 0.24 -6.62 -4.30
N LEU A 197 0.49 -5.32 -4.21
CA LEU A 197 1.13 -4.52 -5.24
C LEU A 197 2.62 -4.45 -4.94
N LYS A 198 3.45 -4.76 -5.94
CA LYS A 198 4.90 -4.56 -5.87
C LYS A 198 5.29 -3.42 -6.79
N PHE A 199 5.98 -2.44 -6.24
CA PHE A 199 6.46 -1.29 -6.96
C PHE A 199 7.82 -1.56 -7.60
N GLU A 200 7.97 -1.08 -8.82
CA GLU A 200 9.21 -1.10 -9.59
C GLU A 200 9.93 0.25 -9.44
N ASP A 201 11.20 0.29 -9.83
CA ASP A 201 12.07 1.47 -9.66
C ASP A 201 11.55 2.70 -10.42
N ALA A 202 10.85 2.49 -11.54
CA ALA A 202 10.22 3.56 -12.31
C ALA A 202 9.04 4.22 -11.58
N GLY A 203 8.49 3.60 -10.53
CA GLY A 203 7.28 4.07 -9.85
C GLY A 203 5.98 3.40 -10.32
N ASN A 204 6.06 2.54 -11.33
CA ASN A 204 4.99 1.63 -11.71
C ASN A 204 4.83 0.54 -10.64
N TRP A 205 3.66 -0.09 -10.62
CA TRP A 205 3.40 -1.25 -9.77
C TRP A 205 2.80 -2.38 -10.60
N LYS A 206 2.88 -3.60 -10.06
CA LYS A 206 2.21 -4.78 -10.58
C LYS A 206 1.59 -5.60 -9.46
N ILE A 207 0.57 -6.38 -9.81
CA ILE A 207 -0.04 -7.34 -8.89
C ILE A 207 0.88 -8.56 -8.78
N VAL A 208 1.32 -8.89 -7.57
CA VAL A 208 2.17 -10.08 -7.30
C VAL A 208 1.45 -11.17 -6.53
N LYS A 209 0.31 -10.83 -5.91
CA LYS A 209 -0.55 -11.78 -5.21
C LYS A 209 -1.98 -11.27 -5.20
N THR A 210 -2.91 -12.18 -5.42
CA THR A 210 -4.33 -11.93 -5.27
C THR A 210 -4.95 -12.99 -4.36
N HIS A 211 -5.77 -12.55 -3.42
CA HIS A 211 -6.61 -13.38 -2.58
C HIS A 211 -8.06 -12.91 -2.70
N GLN A 212 -8.90 -13.71 -3.37
CA GLN A 212 -10.33 -13.46 -3.38
C GLN A 212 -10.89 -13.85 -2.00
N MET A 213 -11.51 -12.90 -1.33
CA MET A 213 -12.01 -13.10 0.02
C MET A 213 -13.34 -13.86 -0.02
N SER A 214 -13.53 -14.76 0.94
CA SER A 214 -14.83 -15.33 1.25
C SER A 214 -15.73 -14.28 1.93
N ALA A 215 -17.05 -14.48 1.89
CA ALA A 215 -18.00 -13.60 2.56
C ALA A 215 -17.66 -13.37 4.04
N LYS A 216 -17.29 -14.45 4.76
CA LYS A 216 -16.88 -14.38 6.16
C LYS A 216 -15.62 -13.53 6.39
N GLU A 217 -14.64 -13.61 5.48
CA GLU A 217 -13.43 -12.78 5.57
C GLU A 217 -13.74 -11.31 5.28
N ALA A 218 -14.64 -11.03 4.34
CA ALA A 218 -15.07 -9.67 4.00
C ALA A 218 -15.86 -9.02 5.14
N GLU A 219 -16.80 -9.77 5.74
CA GLU A 219 -17.56 -9.32 6.92
C GLU A 219 -16.65 -8.95 8.08
N ALA A 220 -15.66 -9.79 8.40
CA ALA A 220 -14.70 -9.52 9.47
C ALA A 220 -13.79 -8.30 9.22
N LYS A 221 -13.84 -7.72 8.01
CA LYS A 221 -13.05 -6.56 7.60
C LYS A 221 -13.87 -5.27 7.47
N GLY A 222 -15.20 -5.40 7.45
CA GLY A 222 -16.14 -4.28 7.32
C GLY A 222 -16.46 -3.54 8.62
N ASP A 223 -15.96 -4.04 9.77
CA ASP A 223 -16.06 -3.44 11.10
C ASP A 223 -14.78 -2.67 11.49
#